data_AF-K1MJJ9-F1
#
_entry.id   AF-K1MJJ9-F1
#
_cell.length_a   1.000
_cell.length_b   1.000
_cell.length_c   1.000
_cell.angle_alpha   90.00
_cell.angle_beta   90.00
_cell.angle_gamma   90.00
#
_symmetry.space_group_name_H-M   'P 1'
#
loop_
_entity.id
_entity.type
_entity.pdbx_description
1 polymer ?
#
loop_
_entity_poly.entity_id
_entity_poly.type
_entity_poly.pdbx_seq_one_letter_code
_entity_poly.pdbx_strand_id
1 'polypeptide(L)'
;DDREKIMNEFKQIHQQTSQKEAAAVLHEFYAKWNKAYSHVIKGLREIEPDLLVFYNYPKQIRASIYSTNMIESFNNVIKRKAKPKAEFPTEQSLDVFIGIQAMSYNDRYFNRIHKGFGQVQDTLESYFD
;
A
#
# COMPACT_ATOMS: atom_id res chain seq x y z
N ASP A 1 -1.70 20.78 -13.95
CA ASP A 1 -2.59 19.69 -13.57
C ASP A 1 -2.52 19.53 -12.05
N ASP A 2 -3.65 19.59 -11.35
CA ASP A 2 -3.69 19.58 -9.89
C ASP A 2 -3.37 18.19 -9.31
N ARG A 3 -3.55 17.13 -10.09
CA ARG A 3 -3.25 15.76 -9.70
C ARG A 3 -1.79 15.60 -9.24
N GLU A 4 -0.83 16.09 -10.01
CA GLU A 4 0.59 15.95 -9.67
C GLU A 4 0.94 16.67 -8.36
N LYS A 5 0.40 17.88 -8.17
CA LYS A 5 0.58 18.68 -6.95
C LYS A 5 0.01 17.97 -5.73
N ILE A 6 -1.23 17.49 -5.83
CA ILE A 6 -1.91 16.73 -4.76
C ILE A 6 -1.07 15.51 -4.37
N MET A 7 -0.59 14.74 -5.35
CA MET A 7 0.21 13.54 -5.08
C MET A 7 1.55 13.86 -4.42
N ASN A 8 2.22 14.95 -4.82
CA ASN A 8 3.51 15.33 -4.22
C ASN A 8 3.34 15.87 -2.79
N GLU A 9 2.26 16.60 -2.51
CA GLU A 9 1.92 17.05 -1.16
C GLU A 9 1.49 15.89 -0.28
N PHE A 10 0.66 14.97 -0.79
CA PHE A 10 0.24 13.79 -0.03
C PHE A 10 1.43 12.90 0.34
N LYS A 11 2.44 12.76 -0.54
CA LYS A 11 3.68 12.04 -0.22
C LYS A 11 4.42 12.61 0.99
N GLN A 12 4.29 13.91 1.29
CA GLN A 12 4.94 14.50 2.46
C GLN A 12 4.42 13.91 3.77
N ILE A 13 3.15 13.48 3.81
CA ILE A 13 2.56 12.82 4.98
C ILE A 13 3.36 11.56 5.35
N HIS A 14 3.84 10.80 4.37
CA HIS A 14 4.59 9.56 4.60
C HIS A 14 6.06 9.77 4.97
N GLN A 15 6.59 10.99 4.78
CA GLN A 15 8.01 11.31 4.96
C GLN A 15 8.33 11.91 6.33
N GLN A 16 7.31 12.19 7.14
CA GLN A 16 7.50 12.77 8.48
C GLN A 16 8.21 11.82 9.44
N THR A 17 8.80 12.35 10.50
CA THR A 17 9.57 11.53 11.45
C THR A 17 8.67 10.86 12.47
N SER A 18 7.59 11.55 12.89
CA SER A 18 6.62 11.10 13.88
C SER A 18 5.18 11.11 13.36
N GLN A 19 4.32 10.32 13.99
CA GLN A 19 2.87 10.29 13.71
C GLN A 19 2.22 11.66 13.95
N LYS A 20 2.67 12.40 14.97
CA LYS A 20 2.16 13.72 15.30
C LYS A 20 2.46 14.75 14.21
N GLU A 21 3.67 14.74 13.67
CA GLU A 21 4.05 15.59 12.53
C GLU A 21 3.26 15.22 11.28
N ALA A 22 3.10 13.92 11.00
CA ALA A 22 2.29 13.44 9.88
C ALA A 22 0.83 13.90 9.97
N ALA A 23 0.24 13.85 11.17
CA ALA A 23 -1.12 14.34 11.40
C ALA A 23 -1.25 15.86 11.15
N ALA A 24 -0.26 16.65 11.59
CA ALA A 24 -0.26 18.09 11.32
C ALA A 24 -0.23 18.39 9.81
N VAL A 25 0.66 17.73 9.06
CA VAL A 25 0.74 17.88 7.59
C VAL A 25 -0.55 17.40 6.91
N LEU A 26 -1.16 16.33 7.40
CA LEU A 26 -2.43 15.81 6.89
C LEU A 26 -3.58 16.82 7.10
N HIS A 27 -3.60 17.50 8.25
CA HIS A 27 -4.61 18.54 8.53
C HIS A 27 -4.43 19.79 7.67
N GLU A 28 -3.18 20.20 7.40
CA GLU A 28 -2.88 21.24 6.42
C GLU A 28 -3.32 20.86 5.00
N PHE A 29 -3.07 19.60 4.62
CA PHE A 29 -3.52 19.04 3.34
C PHE A 29 -5.05 19.12 3.22
N TYR A 30 -5.79 18.78 4.27
CA TYR A 30 -7.25 18.95 4.28
C TYR A 30 -7.66 20.40 4.11
N ALA A 31 -7.09 21.32 4.89
CA ALA A 31 -7.44 22.74 4.83
C ALA A 31 -7.28 23.30 3.41
N LYS A 32 -6.21 22.88 2.72
CA LYS A 32 -5.91 23.31 1.35
C LYS A 32 -6.85 22.74 0.31
N TRP A 33 -7.08 21.43 0.34
CA TRP A 33 -7.77 20.73 -0.76
C TRP A 33 -9.28 20.51 -0.54
N ASN A 34 -9.80 20.73 0.67
CA ASN A 34 -11.20 20.47 0.99
C ASN A 34 -12.18 21.28 0.13
N LYS A 35 -11.85 22.51 -0.26
CA LYS A 35 -12.73 23.33 -1.10
C LYS A 35 -12.89 22.77 -2.52
N ALA A 36 -11.81 22.25 -3.09
CA ALA A 36 -11.80 21.73 -4.47
C ALA A 36 -12.19 20.23 -4.54
N TYR A 37 -11.83 19.44 -3.53
CA TYR A 37 -11.97 17.98 -3.51
C TYR A 37 -12.59 17.48 -2.20
N SER A 38 -13.72 18.07 -1.79
CA SER A 38 -14.40 17.76 -0.52
C SER A 38 -14.71 16.28 -0.32
N HIS A 39 -15.09 15.56 -1.38
CA HIS A 39 -15.40 14.13 -1.30
C HIS A 39 -14.15 13.28 -1.01
N VAL A 40 -13.01 13.62 -1.62
CA VAL A 40 -11.72 12.95 -1.36
C VAL A 40 -11.29 13.19 0.08
N ILE A 41 -11.40 14.44 0.55
CA ILE A 41 -11.05 14.79 1.93
C ILE A 41 -11.97 14.10 2.94
N LYS A 42 -13.26 13.97 2.65
CA LYS A 42 -14.20 13.22 3.49
C LYS A 42 -13.75 11.77 3.65
N GLY A 43 -13.46 11.08 2.55
CA GLY A 43 -12.97 9.70 2.60
C GLY A 43 -11.65 9.55 3.36
N LEU A 44 -10.71 10.48 3.19
CA LEU A 44 -9.45 10.48 3.94
C LEU A 44 -9.66 10.66 5.46
N ARG A 45 -10.58 11.52 5.88
CA ARG A 45 -10.92 11.71 7.30
C ARG A 45 -11.54 10.47 7.92
N GLU A 46 -12.35 9.73 7.16
CA GLU A 46 -12.96 8.48 7.62
C GLU A 46 -11.90 7.40 7.92
N ILE A 47 -10.82 7.36 7.13
CA ILE A 47 -9.73 6.38 7.28
C ILE A 47 -8.49 6.94 8.00
N GLU A 48 -8.53 8.17 8.50
CA GLU A 48 -7.37 8.85 9.10
C GLU A 48 -6.72 8.06 10.24
N PRO A 49 -7.49 7.42 11.17
CA PRO A 49 -6.89 6.61 12.22
C PRO A 49 -6.01 5.49 11.66
N ASP A 50 -6.45 4.86 10.57
CA ASP A 50 -5.76 3.73 9.92
C ASP A 50 -4.60 4.19 9.04
N LEU A 51 -4.76 5.35 8.38
CA LEU A 51 -3.78 5.90 7.43
C LEU A 51 -2.41 6.13 8.08
N LEU A 52 -2.39 6.48 9.37
CA LEU A 52 -1.15 6.80 10.09
C LEU A 52 -0.61 5.65 10.96
N VAL A 53 -1.29 4.50 11.02
CA VAL A 53 -0.87 3.34 11.85
C VAL A 53 0.53 2.85 11.48
N PHE A 54 0.94 3.00 10.22
CA PHE A 54 2.27 2.57 9.78
C PHE A 54 3.42 3.26 10.55
N TYR A 55 3.16 4.41 11.21
CA TYR A 55 4.14 5.08 12.07
C TYR A 55 4.51 4.30 13.33
N ASN A 56 3.64 3.39 13.79
CA ASN A 56 3.90 2.51 14.93
C ASN A 56 4.99 1.48 14.63
N TYR A 57 5.35 1.31 13.35
CA TYR A 57 6.36 0.37 12.92
C TYR A 57 7.72 1.06 12.69
N PRO A 58 8.83 0.29 12.75
CA PRO A 58 10.17 0.80 12.45
C PRO A 58 10.26 1.49 11.09
N LYS A 59 11.00 2.61 11.03
CA LYS A 59 11.17 3.44 9.83
C LYS A 59 11.59 2.63 8.59
N GLN A 60 12.37 1.58 8.81
CA GLN A 60 12.93 0.68 7.82
C GLN A 60 11.84 -0.02 6.98
N ILE A 61 10.68 -0.33 7.57
CA ILE A 61 9.59 -1.06 6.89
C ILE A 61 8.41 -0.19 6.48
N ARG A 62 8.33 1.07 6.93
CA ARG A 62 7.20 1.97 6.64
C ARG A 62 6.88 2.05 5.15
N ALA A 63 7.90 2.21 4.30
CA ALA A 63 7.72 2.28 2.85
C ALA A 63 7.10 1.02 2.24
N SER A 64 7.38 -0.13 2.85
CA SER A 64 6.83 -1.42 2.45
C SER A 64 5.35 -1.54 2.82
N ILE A 65 4.91 -0.85 3.89
CA ILE A 65 3.53 -0.83 4.37
C ILE A 65 2.68 0.16 3.57
N TYR A 66 3.12 1.41 3.43
CA TYR A 66 2.30 2.45 2.77
C TYR A 66 2.35 2.39 1.24
N SER A 67 3.28 1.64 0.64
CA SER A 67 3.36 1.54 -0.83
C SER A 67 2.48 0.43 -1.38
N THR A 68 1.84 0.70 -2.51
CA THR A 68 1.03 -0.28 -3.24
C THR A 68 1.85 -1.12 -4.22
N ASN A 69 3.17 -0.96 -4.26
CA ASN A 69 4.04 -1.57 -5.27
C ASN A 69 3.92 -3.11 -5.31
N MET A 70 3.82 -3.77 -4.15
CA MET A 70 3.73 -5.23 -4.10
C MET A 70 2.40 -5.73 -4.67
N ILE A 71 1.29 -5.14 -4.24
CA ILE A 71 -0.04 -5.51 -4.70
C ILE A 71 -0.25 -5.14 -6.17
N GLU A 72 0.26 -3.99 -6.63
CA GLU A 72 0.20 -3.57 -8.02
C GLU A 72 1.05 -4.47 -8.93
N SER A 73 2.25 -4.84 -8.49
CA SER A 73 3.11 -5.80 -9.21
C SER A 73 2.37 -7.12 -9.43
N PHE A 74 1.77 -7.68 -8.38
CA PHE A 74 0.99 -8.92 -8.48
C PHE A 74 -0.25 -8.76 -9.38
N ASN A 75 -1.03 -7.69 -9.18
CA ASN A 75 -2.20 -7.40 -10.01
C ASN A 75 -1.84 -7.24 -11.50
N ASN A 76 -0.68 -6.64 -11.80
CA ASN A 76 -0.19 -6.51 -13.16
C ASN A 76 0.20 -7.86 -13.77
N VAL A 77 0.76 -8.78 -12.99
CA VAL A 77 1.02 -10.16 -13.44
C VAL A 77 -0.31 -10.85 -13.80
N ILE A 78 -1.31 -10.80 -12.92
CA ILE A 78 -2.63 -11.38 -13.17
C ILE A 78 -3.25 -10.81 -14.44
N LYS A 79 -3.31 -9.47 -14.56
CA LYS A 79 -3.90 -8.79 -15.74
C LYS A 79 -3.23 -9.22 -17.05
N ARG A 80 -1.88 -9.30 -17.07
CA ARG A 80 -1.14 -9.73 -18.27
C ARG A 80 -1.43 -11.18 -18.63
N LYS A 81 -1.52 -12.07 -17.63
CA LYS A 81 -1.77 -13.50 -17.82
C LYS A 81 -3.22 -13.82 -18.17
N ALA A 82 -4.15 -12.99 -17.72
CA ALA A 82 -5.58 -13.10 -18.03
C ALA A 82 -5.90 -12.52 -19.42
N LYS A 83 -5.19 -11.48 -19.88
CA LYS A 83 -5.43 -10.81 -21.17
C LYS A 83 -5.60 -11.75 -22.39
N PRO A 84 -4.80 -12.81 -22.60
CA PRO A 84 -4.99 -13.71 -23.74
C PRO A 84 -6.15 -14.70 -23.58
N LYS A 85 -6.79 -14.79 -22.41
CA LYS A 85 -7.94 -15.66 -22.18
C LYS A 85 -9.21 -14.92 -22.60
N ALA A 86 -9.96 -15.48 -23.55
CA ALA A 86 -11.22 -14.91 -24.01
C ALA A 86 -12.31 -15.00 -22.93
N GLU A 87 -12.43 -16.14 -22.26
CA GLU A 87 -13.36 -16.37 -21.16
C GLU A 87 -12.86 -17.48 -20.23
N PHE A 88 -13.47 -17.55 -19.04
CA PHE A 88 -13.33 -18.67 -18.10
C PHE A 88 -14.60 -19.51 -18.15
N PRO A 89 -14.54 -20.81 -18.52
CA PRO A 89 -15.73 -21.65 -18.68
C PRO A 89 -16.56 -21.83 -17.40
N THR A 90 -15.91 -21.78 -16.23
CA THR A 90 -16.53 -21.89 -14.91
C THR A 90 -15.82 -21.02 -13.88
N GLU A 91 -16.50 -20.70 -12.77
CA GLU A 91 -15.88 -20.03 -11.62
C GLU A 91 -14.67 -20.82 -11.09
N GLN A 92 -14.79 -22.15 -10.99
CA GLN A 92 -13.68 -23.01 -10.59
C GLN A 92 -12.44 -22.86 -11.51
N SER A 93 -12.64 -22.67 -12.82
CA SER A 93 -11.52 -22.45 -13.75
C SER A 93 -10.81 -21.11 -13.53
N LEU A 94 -11.55 -20.10 -13.06
CA LEU A 94 -10.99 -18.81 -12.64
C LEU A 94 -10.19 -18.97 -11.34
N ASP A 95 -10.73 -19.67 -10.35
CA ASP A 95 -10.04 -19.93 -9.07
C ASP A 95 -8.73 -20.68 -9.28
N VAL A 96 -8.75 -21.74 -10.08
CA VAL A 96 -7.54 -22.50 -10.43
C VAL A 96 -6.52 -21.61 -11.13
N PHE A 97 -6.97 -20.74 -12.05
CA PHE A 97 -6.08 -19.82 -12.74
C PHE A 97 -5.41 -18.83 -11.77
N ILE A 98 -6.18 -18.21 -10.87
CA ILE A 98 -5.66 -17.29 -9.85
C ILE A 98 -4.72 -18.01 -8.89
N GLY A 99 -5.08 -19.22 -8.44
CA GLY A 99 -4.26 -20.08 -7.59
C GLY A 99 -2.90 -20.36 -8.22
N ILE A 100 -2.86 -20.73 -9.51
CA ILE A 100 -1.59 -20.94 -10.24
C ILE A 100 -0.76 -19.66 -10.29
N GLN A 101 -1.37 -18.49 -10.51
CA GLN A 101 -0.63 -17.22 -10.50
C GLN A 101 -0.05 -16.89 -9.13
N ALA A 102 -0.81 -17.13 -8.06
CA ALA A 102 -0.38 -16.93 -6.68
C ALA A 102 0.77 -17.87 -6.30
N MET A 103 0.64 -19.16 -6.61
CA MET A 103 1.71 -20.15 -6.37
C MET A 103 2.99 -19.79 -7.15
N SER A 104 2.86 -19.41 -8.42
CA SER A 104 4.00 -19.00 -9.24
C SER A 104 4.67 -17.72 -8.72
N TYR A 105 3.87 -16.77 -8.20
CA TYR A 105 4.39 -15.57 -7.56
C TYR A 105 5.14 -15.92 -6.28
N ASN A 106 4.54 -16.76 -5.42
CA ASN A 106 5.15 -17.18 -4.16
C ASN A 106 6.46 -17.90 -4.40
N ASP A 107 6.52 -18.90 -5.29
CA ASP A 107 7.74 -19.65 -5.62
C ASP A 107 8.89 -18.71 -6.03
N ARG A 108 8.60 -17.72 -6.87
CA ARG A 108 9.58 -16.73 -7.33
C ARG A 108 10.13 -15.85 -6.21
N TYR A 109 9.33 -15.52 -5.21
CA TYR A 109 9.69 -14.57 -4.15
C TYR A 109 9.88 -15.21 -2.77
N PHE A 110 9.75 -16.54 -2.66
CA PHE A 110 9.69 -17.28 -1.40
C PHE A 110 10.92 -17.02 -0.52
N ASN A 111 12.11 -17.06 -1.12
CA ASN A 111 13.38 -16.89 -0.40
C ASN A 111 13.79 -15.41 -0.24
N ARG A 112 12.92 -14.46 -0.64
CA ARG A 112 13.26 -13.04 -0.63
C ARG A 112 12.74 -12.36 0.63
N ILE A 113 13.65 -11.78 1.41
CA ILE A 113 13.29 -10.84 2.46
C ILE A 113 12.94 -9.49 1.83
N HIS A 114 11.76 -8.96 2.15
CA HIS A 114 11.33 -7.67 1.63
C HIS A 114 12.14 -6.52 2.24
N LYS A 115 12.18 -5.38 1.54
CA LYS A 115 12.96 -4.21 1.93
C LYS A 115 12.67 -3.80 3.38
N GLY A 116 13.75 -3.64 4.16
CA GLY A 116 13.71 -3.20 5.55
C GLY A 116 13.44 -4.32 6.57
N PHE A 117 12.71 -5.38 6.21
CA PHE A 117 12.27 -6.40 7.16
C PHE A 117 13.44 -7.16 7.80
N GLY A 118 14.47 -7.50 7.02
CA GLY A 118 15.67 -8.15 7.56
C GLY A 118 16.49 -7.29 8.52
N GLN A 119 16.25 -5.97 8.60
CA GLN A 119 16.95 -5.07 9.52
C GLN A 119 16.24 -4.93 10.87
N VAL A 120 14.98 -5.37 10.96
CA VAL A 120 14.12 -5.12 12.14
C VAL A 120 13.45 -6.40 12.62
N GLN A 121 14.00 -7.56 12.27
CA GLN A 121 13.43 -8.86 12.61
C GLN A 121 13.22 -9.00 14.12
N ASP A 122 14.27 -8.83 14.92
CA ASP A 122 14.19 -8.92 16.39
C ASP A 122 13.17 -7.93 16.99
N THR A 123 13.11 -6.71 16.44
CA THR A 123 12.14 -5.69 16.88
C THR A 123 10.71 -6.11 16.59
N LEU A 124 10.46 -6.75 15.44
CA LEU A 124 9.12 -7.24 15.09
C LEU A 124 8.74 -8.46 15.92
N GLU A 125 9.69 -9.37 16.19
CA GLU A 125 9.47 -10.53 17.05
C GLU A 125 9.03 -10.09 18.45
N SER A 126 9.69 -9.06 19.02
CA SER A 126 9.32 -8.51 20.33
C SER A 126 7.92 -7.89 20.43
N TYR A 127 7.21 -7.68 19.32
CA TYR A 127 5.82 -7.20 19.35
C TYR A 127 4.82 -8.33 19.66
N PHE A 128 5.24 -9.59 19.56
CA PHE A 128 4.40 -10.77 19.77
C PHE A 128 4.75 -11.55 21.03
N ASP A 129 5.80 -11.14 21.75
CA ASP A 129 6.16 -11.62 23.08
C ASP A 129 5.32 -10.92 24.17
#